data_AF-A0A9R1TQ31-F1
#
_entry.id   AF-A0A9R1TQ31-F1
#
_cell.length_a   1.000
_cell.length_b   1.000
_cell.length_c   1.000
_cell.angle_alpha   90.00
_cell.angle_beta   90.00
_cell.angle_gamma   90.00
#
_symmetry.space_group_name_H-M   'P 1'
#
loop_
_entity.id
_entity.type
_entity.pdbx_description
1 polymer ?
#
loop_
_entity_poly.entity_id
_entity_poly.type
_entity_poly.pdbx_seq_one_letter_code
_entity_poly.pdbx_strand_id
1 'polypeptide(L)'
;MSFKGRILIQASRAKFIENMRIESVAESVHELSVTELQSKLDMLENHWNMFDALHLKLLTAKDNEEVLDHAYVKEEVYDKCLGMYSAARTTFMGLIKGLDESIDLSESFRRPSVTSQSAQVTHRQLPKISLPTFSGNFSEWTPYKDLFLSMVVGNPALSTVEKFHYLLTSLTGEAKQLISTLPVTHDSFMPAWNTLLARYDNERLLISTQLEKLFSAPKVINRSAREYNALLNSVAEALNALESLGRPVKQWDDMLVHL
;
A
#
# COMPACT_ATOMS: atom_id res chain seq x y z
N MET A 1 -29.12 16.33 12.08
CA MET A 1 -28.86 15.67 13.38
C MET A 1 -28.83 16.74 14.45
N SER A 2 -29.53 16.58 15.58
CA SER A 2 -29.62 17.62 16.63
C SER A 2 -28.30 17.78 17.40
N PHE A 3 -28.11 18.92 18.08
CA PHE A 3 -26.97 19.18 18.97
C PHE A 3 -26.77 18.05 20.00
N LYS A 4 -27.83 17.72 20.74
CA LYS A 4 -27.84 16.60 21.73
C LYS A 4 -27.47 15.25 21.09
N GLY A 5 -27.92 14.99 19.87
CA GLY A 5 -27.55 13.78 19.14
C GLY A 5 -26.06 13.71 18.80
N ARG A 6 -25.46 14.84 18.38
CA ARG A 6 -24.02 14.91 18.10
C ARG A 6 -23.17 14.74 19.36
N ILE A 7 -23.57 15.34 20.48
CA ILE A 7 -22.90 15.18 21.79
C ILE A 7 -22.97 13.72 22.26
N LEU A 8 -24.12 13.05 22.14
CA LEU A 8 -24.26 11.63 22.50
C LEU A 8 -23.33 10.73 21.68
N ILE A 9 -23.22 10.98 20.37
CA ILE A 9 -22.30 10.24 19.51
C ILE A 9 -20.85 10.47 19.94
N GLN A 10 -20.48 11.72 20.29
CA GLN A 10 -19.14 12.00 20.80
C GLN A 10 -18.85 11.29 22.12
N ALA A 11 -19.79 11.31 23.06
CA ALA A 11 -19.63 10.62 24.34
C ALA A 11 -19.46 9.10 24.14
N SER A 12 -20.21 8.50 23.22
CA SER A 12 -20.07 7.07 22.88
C SER A 12 -18.69 6.74 22.31
N ARG A 13 -18.13 7.62 21.47
CA ARG A 13 -16.80 7.43 20.88
C ARG A 13 -15.68 7.67 21.88
N ALA A 14 -15.81 8.69 22.73
CA ALA A 14 -14.91 8.93 23.85
C ALA A 14 -14.80 7.71 24.75
N LYS A 15 -15.94 7.11 25.12
CA LYS A 15 -15.99 5.88 25.93
C LYS A 15 -15.33 4.68 25.24
N PHE A 16 -15.46 4.57 23.92
CA PHE A 16 -14.77 3.51 23.17
C PHE A 16 -13.25 3.68 23.23
N ILE A 17 -12.75 4.91 23.03
CA ILE A 17 -11.32 5.23 23.11
C ILE A 17 -10.79 4.97 24.54
N GLU A 18 -11.55 5.36 25.56
CA GLU A 18 -11.24 5.05 26.95
C GLU A 18 -11.13 3.55 27.21
N ASN A 19 -12.10 2.76 26.73
CA ASN A 19 -12.07 1.30 26.87
C ASN A 19 -10.85 0.67 26.17
N MET A 20 -10.52 1.12 24.95
CA MET A 20 -9.32 0.67 24.24
C MET A 20 -8.05 1.02 25.01
N ARG A 21 -8.02 2.19 25.67
CA ARG A 21 -6.90 2.60 26.51
C ARG A 21 -6.79 1.79 27.81
N ILE A 22 -7.90 1.36 28.40
CA ILE A 22 -7.91 0.45 29.55
C ILE A 22 -7.38 -0.92 29.12
N GLU A 23 -7.87 -1.43 27.99
CA GLU A 23 -7.43 -2.72 27.46
C GLU A 23 -5.95 -2.71 27.05
N SER A 24 -5.45 -1.60 26.50
CA SER A 24 -4.05 -1.50 26.07
C SER A 24 -3.04 -1.59 27.22
N VAL A 25 -3.47 -1.44 28.48
CA VAL A 25 -2.60 -1.58 29.67
C VAL A 25 -2.94 -2.80 30.51
N ALA A 26 -3.92 -3.62 30.09
CA ALA A 26 -4.25 -4.86 30.76
C ALA A 26 -3.19 -5.92 30.46
N GLU A 27 -2.87 -6.79 31.42
CA GLU A 27 -1.88 -7.87 31.22
C GLU A 27 -2.26 -8.80 30.06
N SER A 28 -3.56 -9.04 29.86
CA SER A 28 -4.10 -9.85 28.76
C SER A 28 -3.73 -9.34 27.37
N VAL A 29 -3.35 -8.07 27.22
CA VAL A 29 -2.97 -7.50 25.92
C VAL A 29 -1.69 -8.14 25.38
N HIS A 30 -0.81 -8.63 26.25
CA HIS A 30 0.44 -9.29 25.87
C HIS A 30 0.23 -10.71 25.35
N GLU A 31 -0.93 -11.31 25.59
CA GLU A 31 -1.31 -12.64 25.08
C GLU A 31 -1.91 -12.58 23.67
N LEU A 32 -2.23 -11.39 23.18
CA LEU A 32 -2.85 -11.19 21.87
C LEU A 32 -1.85 -11.41 20.73
N SER A 33 -2.34 -12.00 19.64
CA SER A 33 -1.60 -12.10 18.40
C SER A 33 -1.39 -10.73 17.74
N VAL A 34 -0.37 -10.63 16.88
CA VAL A 34 -0.12 -9.44 16.06
C VAL A 34 -1.37 -9.01 15.29
N THR A 35 -2.12 -9.97 14.73
CA THR A 35 -3.36 -9.70 14.00
C THR A 35 -4.47 -9.14 14.87
N GLU A 36 -4.63 -9.61 16.11
CA GLU A 36 -5.62 -9.07 17.05
C GLU A 36 -5.25 -7.66 17.51
N LEU A 37 -3.96 -7.43 17.80
CA LEU A 37 -3.43 -6.11 18.13
C LEU A 37 -3.63 -5.12 16.97
N GLN A 38 -3.40 -5.57 15.74
CA GLN A 38 -3.58 -4.76 14.54
C GLN A 38 -5.05 -4.44 14.28
N SER A 39 -5.95 -5.42 14.47
CA SER A 39 -7.40 -5.18 14.41
C SER A 39 -7.88 -4.18 15.47
N LYS A 40 -7.35 -4.26 16.70
CA LYS A 40 -7.64 -3.28 17.76
C LYS A 40 -7.12 -1.89 17.40
N LEU A 41 -5.92 -1.80 16.83
CA LEU A 41 -5.34 -0.55 16.37
C LEU A 41 -6.19 0.09 15.26
N ASP A 42 -6.61 -0.67 14.26
CA ASP A 42 -7.47 -0.20 13.17
C ASP A 42 -8.83 0.32 13.70
N MET A 43 -9.43 -0.42 14.64
CA MET A 43 -10.67 0.01 15.29
C MET A 43 -10.48 1.31 16.07
N LEU A 44 -9.38 1.45 16.81
CA LEU A 44 -9.03 2.64 17.58
C LEU A 44 -8.82 3.85 16.65
N GLU A 45 -8.06 3.71 15.56
CA GLU A 45 -7.82 4.77 14.59
C GLU A 45 -9.11 5.21 13.88
N ASN A 46 -9.96 4.27 13.49
CA ASN A 46 -11.25 4.58 12.88
C ASN A 46 -12.16 5.39 13.84
N HIS A 47 -12.26 4.97 15.11
CA HIS A 47 -13.07 5.70 16.10
C HIS A 47 -12.49 7.09 16.41
N TRP A 48 -11.16 7.22 16.47
CA TRP A 48 -10.48 8.49 16.63
C TRP A 48 -10.78 9.45 15.47
N ASN A 49 -10.60 9.01 14.22
CA ASN A 49 -10.85 9.83 13.04
C ASN A 49 -12.31 10.32 12.99
N MET A 50 -13.25 9.46 13.35
CA MET A 50 -14.66 9.85 13.45
C MET A 50 -14.95 10.80 14.62
N PHE A 51 -14.26 10.64 15.75
CA PHE A 51 -14.35 11.52 16.92
C PHE A 51 -13.81 12.92 16.58
N ASP A 52 -12.61 13.01 16.00
CA ASP A 52 -11.98 14.26 15.59
C ASP A 52 -12.82 15.00 14.53
N ALA A 53 -13.25 14.30 13.48
CA ALA A 53 -14.10 14.89 12.45
C ALA A 53 -15.43 15.44 13.00
N LEU A 54 -16.01 14.80 14.02
CA LEU A 54 -17.22 15.29 14.67
C LEU A 54 -16.92 16.44 15.65
N HIS A 55 -15.73 16.49 16.25
CA HIS A 55 -15.30 17.58 17.14
C HIS A 55 -15.19 18.88 16.35
N LEU A 56 -14.50 18.83 15.20
CA LEU A 56 -14.42 19.96 14.27
C LEU A 56 -15.80 20.45 13.84
N LYS A 57 -16.72 19.52 13.51
CA LYS A 57 -18.11 19.85 13.15
C LYS A 57 -18.91 20.45 14.30
N LEU A 58 -18.60 20.13 15.56
CA LEU A 58 -19.26 20.73 16.72
C LEU A 58 -18.78 22.17 16.90
N LEU A 59 -17.46 22.42 16.80
CA LEU A 59 -16.90 23.77 16.99
C LEU A 59 -17.24 24.74 15.85
N THR A 60 -17.47 24.23 14.64
CA THR A 60 -17.74 25.05 13.44
C THR A 60 -19.23 25.21 13.12
N ALA A 61 -20.13 24.59 13.88
CA ALA A 61 -21.55 24.70 13.63
C ALA A 61 -22.13 26.05 14.09
N LYS A 62 -23.25 26.45 13.49
CA LYS A 62 -23.93 27.72 13.82
C LYS A 62 -24.44 27.79 15.28
N ASP A 63 -24.55 26.65 15.95
CA ASP A 63 -24.91 26.49 17.35
C ASP A 63 -23.68 26.33 18.27
N ASN A 64 -22.52 26.89 17.88
CA ASN A 64 -21.27 26.78 18.63
C ASN A 64 -21.33 27.38 20.06
N GLU A 65 -22.16 28.41 20.31
CA GLU A 65 -22.30 29.00 21.65
C GLU A 65 -22.80 27.98 22.68
N GLU A 66 -23.73 27.09 22.30
CA GLU A 66 -24.20 26.01 23.18
C GLU A 66 -23.11 24.94 23.41
N VAL A 67 -22.25 24.70 22.42
CA VAL A 67 -21.13 23.74 22.52
C VAL A 67 -20.08 24.25 23.51
N LEU A 68 -19.73 25.53 23.44
CA LEU A 68 -18.70 26.16 24.28
C LEU A 68 -19.08 26.15 25.77
N ASP A 69 -20.36 26.28 26.08
CA ASP A 69 -20.85 26.23 27.48
C ASP A 69 -21.12 24.81 27.99
N HIS A 70 -21.14 23.81 27.09
CA HIS A 70 -21.42 22.42 27.42
C HIS A 70 -20.26 21.74 28.17
N ALA A 71 -20.60 20.76 29.03
CA ALA A 71 -19.64 19.95 29.80
C ALA A 71 -18.53 19.32 28.93
N TYR A 72 -18.84 18.97 27.68
CA TYR A 72 -17.88 18.42 26.72
C TYR A 72 -16.63 19.30 26.53
N VAL A 73 -16.82 20.63 26.41
CA VAL A 73 -15.70 21.58 26.25
C VAL A 73 -15.10 21.91 27.61
N LYS A 74 -15.93 22.20 28.61
CA LYS A 74 -15.47 22.57 29.97
C LYS A 74 -14.65 21.48 30.66
N GLU A 75 -14.95 20.22 30.38
CA GLU A 75 -14.22 19.06 30.92
C GLU A 75 -13.07 18.61 30.01
N GLU A 76 -12.74 19.37 28.96
CA GLU A 76 -11.62 19.08 28.04
C GLU A 76 -11.67 17.64 27.50
N VAL A 77 -12.88 17.17 27.17
CA VAL A 77 -13.10 15.76 26.76
C VAL A 77 -12.30 15.41 25.53
N TYR A 78 -12.13 16.37 24.60
CA TYR A 78 -11.31 16.18 23.42
C TYR A 78 -9.84 15.91 23.75
N ASP A 79 -9.21 16.74 24.58
CA ASP A 79 -7.80 16.60 24.95
C ASP A 79 -7.54 15.33 25.76
N LYS A 80 -8.47 14.98 26.67
CA LYS A 80 -8.44 13.69 27.38
C LYS A 80 -8.50 12.51 26.41
N CYS A 81 -9.42 12.55 25.44
CA CYS A 81 -9.53 11.50 24.42
C CYS A 81 -8.28 11.42 23.54
N LEU A 82 -7.70 12.55 23.16
CA LEU A 82 -6.45 12.61 22.41
C LEU A 82 -5.30 11.93 23.16
N GLY A 83 -5.18 12.21 24.46
CA GLY A 83 -4.21 11.56 25.35
C GLY A 83 -4.43 10.04 25.45
N MET A 84 -5.69 9.61 25.63
CA MET A 84 -6.02 8.18 25.70
C MET A 84 -5.74 7.46 24.38
N TYR A 85 -6.14 8.06 23.25
CA TYR A 85 -5.89 7.53 21.91
C TYR A 85 -4.39 7.38 21.63
N SER A 86 -3.62 8.45 21.82
CA SER A 86 -2.18 8.45 21.54
C SER A 86 -1.43 7.42 22.38
N ALA A 87 -1.77 7.31 23.67
CA ALA A 87 -1.20 6.31 24.56
C ALA A 87 -1.55 4.87 24.12
N ALA A 88 -2.83 4.58 23.88
CA ALA A 88 -3.27 3.24 23.47
C ALA A 88 -2.65 2.81 22.12
N ARG A 89 -2.62 3.73 21.15
CA ARG A 89 -1.97 3.54 19.84
C ARG A 89 -0.49 3.22 19.99
N THR A 90 0.22 3.98 20.83
CA THR A 90 1.65 3.76 21.08
C THR A 90 1.89 2.37 21.67
N THR A 91 1.05 1.94 22.63
CA THR A 91 1.19 0.60 23.22
C THR A 91 0.92 -0.51 22.20
N PHE A 92 -0.18 -0.46 21.45
CA PHE A 92 -0.46 -1.49 20.45
C PHE A 92 0.63 -1.57 19.37
N MET A 93 1.10 -0.43 18.87
CA MET A 93 2.17 -0.40 17.87
C MET A 93 3.50 -0.93 18.44
N GLY A 94 3.81 -0.61 19.70
CA GLY A 94 4.99 -1.14 20.40
C GLY A 94 4.94 -2.67 20.57
N LEU A 95 3.78 -3.22 20.93
CA LEU A 95 3.58 -4.67 21.08
C LEU A 95 3.69 -5.40 19.74
N ILE A 96 3.08 -4.85 18.68
CA ILE A 96 3.19 -5.38 17.32
C ILE A 96 4.66 -5.44 16.90
N LYS A 97 5.42 -4.36 17.10
CA LYS A 97 6.83 -4.29 16.74
C LYS A 97 7.68 -5.26 17.57
N GLY A 98 7.45 -5.35 18.88
CA GLY A 98 8.18 -6.27 19.76
C GLY A 98 7.97 -7.74 19.39
N LEU A 99 6.76 -8.10 18.95
CA LEU A 99 6.46 -9.43 18.45
C LEU A 99 7.16 -9.70 17.09
N ASP A 100 7.18 -8.74 16.16
CA ASP A 100 7.86 -8.86 14.85
C ASP A 100 9.39 -9.04 15.03
N GLU A 101 10.02 -8.28 15.93
CA GLU A 101 11.46 -8.38 16.24
C GLU A 101 11.84 -9.70 16.95
N SER A 102 10.93 -10.27 17.76
CA SER A 102 11.16 -11.55 18.43
C SER A 102 11.14 -12.75 17.46
N ILE A 103 10.42 -12.63 16.36
CA ILE A 103 10.32 -13.66 15.31
C ILE A 103 11.62 -13.72 14.50
N ASP A 104 12.20 -12.56 14.14
CA ASP A 104 13.46 -12.44 13.38
C ASP A 104 14.67 -13.07 14.12
N LEU A 105 14.73 -12.95 15.45
CA LEU A 105 15.78 -13.56 16.27
C LEU A 105 15.63 -15.08 16.42
N SER A 106 14.43 -15.62 16.21
CA SER A 106 14.14 -17.05 16.37
C SER A 106 14.39 -17.86 15.08
N GLU A 107 14.28 -17.23 13.90
CA GLU A 107 14.52 -17.87 12.60
C GLU A 107 16.01 -18.08 12.29
N SER A 108 16.91 -17.32 12.92
CA SER A 108 18.36 -17.47 12.73
C SER A 108 18.97 -18.68 13.46
N PHE A 109 18.20 -19.41 14.27
CA PHE A 109 18.67 -20.57 15.07
C PHE A 109 17.74 -21.79 15.01
N ARG A 110 17.33 -22.30 13.83
CA ARG A 110 16.69 -23.64 13.78
C ARG A 110 17.21 -24.55 12.67
N ARG A 111 18.07 -25.50 13.08
CA ARG A 111 18.34 -26.77 12.36
C ARG A 111 17.10 -27.68 12.42
N PRO A 112 16.87 -28.56 11.43
CA PRO A 112 15.63 -29.31 11.33
C PRO A 112 15.65 -30.55 12.23
N SER A 113 14.65 -30.67 13.09
CA SER A 113 14.29 -31.92 13.77
C SER A 113 12.80 -32.16 13.59
N VAL A 114 12.49 -33.39 13.18
CA VAL A 114 11.20 -33.86 12.65
C VAL A 114 10.19 -34.13 13.76
N THR A 115 8.91 -34.01 13.39
CA THR A 115 7.71 -34.65 13.98
C THR A 115 6.93 -33.81 15.00
N SER A 116 5.78 -33.29 14.60
CA SER A 116 4.47 -33.82 15.03
C SER A 116 3.32 -33.12 14.32
N GLN A 117 2.35 -33.92 13.92
CA GLN A 117 1.14 -33.54 13.20
C GLN A 117 0.23 -32.72 14.11
N SER A 118 -0.11 -31.52 13.69
CA SER A 118 -1.43 -30.93 13.94
C SER A 118 -1.85 -30.24 12.65
N ALA A 119 -3.10 -30.46 12.24
CA ALA A 119 -3.68 -29.84 11.07
C ALA A 119 -3.82 -28.34 11.31
N GLN A 120 -2.74 -27.59 11.12
CA GLN A 120 -2.80 -26.14 11.03
C GLN A 120 -3.20 -25.77 9.61
N VAL A 121 -4.31 -25.04 9.50
CA VAL A 121 -4.61 -24.24 8.33
C VAL A 121 -3.42 -23.30 8.14
N THR A 122 -2.53 -23.67 7.23
CA THR A 122 -1.41 -22.85 6.84
C THR A 122 -1.99 -21.64 6.14
N HIS A 123 -2.20 -20.55 6.87
CA HIS A 123 -2.18 -19.23 6.27
C HIS A 123 -0.75 -19.06 5.79
N ARG A 124 -0.50 -19.51 4.55
CA ARG A 124 0.75 -19.25 3.84
C ARG A 124 0.88 -17.74 3.85
N GLN A 125 1.72 -17.20 4.73
CA GLN A 125 2.08 -15.80 4.66
C GLN A 125 2.70 -15.62 3.28
N LEU A 126 1.97 -14.92 2.42
CA LEU A 126 2.54 -14.52 1.15
C LEU A 126 3.74 -13.63 1.46
N PRO A 127 4.86 -13.77 0.74
CA PRO A 127 6.01 -12.90 0.92
C PRO A 127 5.56 -11.44 0.91
N LYS A 128 6.12 -10.63 1.84
CA LYS A 128 5.86 -9.18 1.94
C LYS A 128 5.99 -8.59 0.52
N ILE A 129 4.90 -8.02 -0.01
CA ILE A 129 4.86 -7.49 -1.37
C ILE A 129 5.81 -6.28 -1.41
N SER A 130 6.96 -6.43 -2.06
CA SER A 130 7.88 -5.31 -2.29
C SER A 130 7.34 -4.43 -3.41
N LEU A 131 7.50 -3.12 -3.26
CA LEU A 131 7.20 -2.17 -4.34
C LEU A 131 8.01 -2.54 -5.59
N PRO A 132 7.40 -2.49 -6.79
CA PRO A 132 8.11 -2.72 -8.02
C PRO A 132 9.19 -1.66 -8.19
N THR A 133 10.32 -2.04 -8.79
CA THR A 133 11.36 -1.10 -9.17
C THR A 133 11.23 -0.72 -10.63
N PHE A 134 11.51 0.54 -10.96
CA PHE A 134 11.53 1.01 -12.34
C PHE A 134 12.83 1.72 -12.64
N SER A 135 13.50 1.27 -13.70
CA SER A 135 14.82 1.73 -14.12
C SER A 135 14.78 2.86 -15.16
N GLY A 136 13.66 3.01 -15.87
CA GLY A 136 13.54 3.82 -17.07
C GLY A 136 13.40 3.01 -18.37
N ASN A 137 13.43 1.68 -18.31
CA ASN A 137 13.21 0.83 -19.48
C ASN A 137 11.73 0.86 -19.92
N PHE A 138 11.46 1.27 -21.15
CA PHE A 138 10.10 1.33 -21.70
C PHE A 138 9.33 -0.01 -21.63
N SER A 139 10.04 -1.14 -21.71
CA SER A 139 9.40 -2.47 -21.61
C SER A 139 8.83 -2.75 -20.21
N GLU A 140 9.38 -2.11 -19.18
CA GLU A 140 9.00 -2.27 -17.76
C GLU A 140 7.93 -1.25 -17.34
N TRP A 141 7.68 -0.22 -18.16
CA TRP A 141 6.82 0.91 -17.78
C TRP A 141 5.37 0.50 -17.52
N THR A 142 4.74 -0.24 -18.44
CA THR A 142 3.32 -0.61 -18.31
C THR A 142 3.07 -1.45 -17.05
N PRO A 143 3.80 -2.56 -16.80
CA PRO A 143 3.64 -3.34 -15.57
C PRO A 143 3.91 -2.54 -14.30
N TYR A 144 4.94 -1.69 -14.31
CA TYR A 144 5.26 -0.83 -13.17
C TYR A 144 4.14 0.17 -12.86
N LYS A 145 3.66 0.88 -13.90
CA LYS A 145 2.62 1.90 -13.78
C LYS A 145 1.35 1.30 -13.18
N ASP A 146 0.89 0.17 -13.70
CA ASP A 146 -0.35 -0.48 -13.25
C ASP A 146 -0.23 -0.91 -11.78
N LEU A 147 0.89 -1.51 -11.41
CA LEU A 147 1.13 -1.98 -10.05
C LEU A 147 1.32 -0.81 -9.06
N PHE A 148 2.02 0.25 -9.45
CA PHE A 148 2.19 1.45 -8.63
C PHE A 148 0.86 2.20 -8.43
N LEU A 149 0.04 2.31 -9.48
CA LEU A 149 -1.30 2.88 -9.37
C LEU A 149 -2.17 2.07 -8.40
N SER A 150 -2.14 0.74 -8.48
CA SER A 150 -2.93 -0.13 -7.61
C SER A 150 -2.46 -0.10 -6.14
N MET A 151 -1.16 -0.11 -5.88
CA MET A 151 -0.63 -0.29 -4.52
C MET A 151 -0.41 1.02 -3.77
N VAL A 152 -0.04 2.09 -4.48
CA VAL A 152 0.36 3.37 -3.86
C VAL A 152 -0.69 4.44 -4.13
N VAL A 153 -1.04 4.68 -5.40
CA VAL A 153 -1.94 5.79 -5.75
C VAL A 153 -3.37 5.52 -5.28
N GLY A 154 -3.86 4.29 -5.48
CA GLY A 154 -5.18 3.84 -5.07
C GLY A 154 -5.35 3.63 -3.56
N ASN A 155 -4.27 3.67 -2.78
CA ASN A 155 -4.34 3.52 -1.33
C ASN A 155 -4.73 4.87 -0.66
N PRO A 156 -5.89 4.95 0.03
CA PRO A 156 -6.34 6.16 0.70
C PRO A 156 -5.63 6.41 2.04
N ALA A 157 -4.95 5.40 2.61
CA ALA A 157 -4.21 5.53 3.86
C ALA A 157 -2.86 6.25 3.70
N LEU A 158 -2.37 6.38 2.46
CA LEU A 158 -1.11 7.06 2.17
C LEU A 158 -1.34 8.54 1.87
N SER A 159 -0.63 9.41 2.57
CA SER A 159 -0.55 10.84 2.27
C SER A 159 0.17 11.10 0.95
N THR A 160 -0.05 12.27 0.35
CA THR A 160 0.62 12.68 -0.90
C THR A 160 2.15 12.68 -0.77
N VAL A 161 2.66 13.04 0.41
CA VAL A 161 4.11 13.02 0.72
C VAL A 161 4.64 11.60 0.77
N GLU A 162 3.93 10.67 1.40
CA GLU A 162 4.29 9.24 1.43
C GLU A 162 4.25 8.63 0.03
N LYS A 163 3.23 8.95 -0.79
CA LYS A 163 3.15 8.53 -2.19
C LYS A 163 4.36 9.02 -2.99
N PHE A 164 4.81 10.26 -2.77
CA PHE A 164 6.03 10.78 -3.42
C PHE A 164 7.30 10.09 -2.91
N HIS A 165 7.38 9.80 -1.62
CA HIS A 165 8.49 9.05 -1.06
C HIS A 165 8.57 7.63 -1.64
N TYR A 166 7.43 6.92 -1.75
CA TYR A 166 7.36 5.62 -2.40
C TYR A 166 7.69 5.68 -3.89
N LEU A 167 7.27 6.74 -4.57
CA LEU A 167 7.69 6.98 -5.96
C LEU A 167 9.21 7.05 -6.04
N LEU A 168 9.86 7.90 -5.25
CA LEU A 168 11.32 8.07 -5.26
C LEU A 168 12.12 6.81 -4.89
N THR A 169 11.59 5.97 -3.99
CA THR A 169 12.25 4.71 -3.59
C THR A 169 12.04 3.59 -4.59
N SER A 170 10.90 3.59 -5.30
CA SER A 170 10.62 2.65 -6.39
C SER A 170 11.39 2.94 -7.68
N LEU A 171 11.85 4.17 -7.88
CA LEU A 171 12.63 4.55 -9.06
C LEU A 171 14.12 4.32 -8.88
N THR A 172 14.77 3.90 -9.96
CA THR A 172 16.21 3.72 -10.07
C THR A 172 16.72 4.31 -11.38
N GLY A 173 18.04 4.44 -11.54
CA GLY A 173 18.67 4.87 -12.80
C GLY A 173 18.17 6.23 -13.32
N GLU A 174 17.88 6.27 -14.63
CA GLU A 174 17.46 7.47 -15.36
C GLU A 174 16.09 7.98 -14.88
N ALA A 175 15.15 7.06 -14.60
CA ALA A 175 13.82 7.43 -14.14
C ALA A 175 13.87 8.17 -12.79
N LYS A 176 14.78 7.77 -11.90
CA LYS A 176 14.99 8.48 -10.63
C LYS A 176 15.61 9.86 -10.84
N GLN A 177 16.61 9.97 -11.69
CA GLN A 177 17.29 11.24 -11.97
C GLN A 177 16.31 12.29 -12.48
N LEU A 178 15.37 11.88 -13.32
CA LEU A 178 14.37 12.74 -13.94
C LEU A 178 13.49 13.50 -12.95
N ILE A 179 13.15 12.89 -11.81
CA ILE A 179 12.33 13.53 -10.77
C ILE A 179 13.12 13.95 -9.53
N SER A 180 14.41 13.59 -9.45
CA SER A 180 15.26 13.86 -8.28
C SER A 180 15.51 15.34 -8.00
N THR A 181 15.29 16.21 -8.99
CA THR A 181 15.44 17.66 -8.86
C THR A 181 14.23 18.33 -8.21
N LEU A 182 13.12 17.60 -8.01
CA LEU A 182 11.90 18.13 -7.39
C LEU A 182 12.01 18.04 -5.86
N PRO A 183 11.67 19.11 -5.11
CA PRO A 183 11.69 19.07 -3.65
C PRO A 183 10.61 18.11 -3.12
N VAL A 184 10.92 17.36 -2.05
CA VAL A 184 9.97 16.44 -1.39
C VAL A 184 8.96 17.24 -0.57
N THR A 185 7.91 17.72 -1.23
CA THR A 185 6.80 18.46 -0.61
C THR A 185 5.46 17.83 -0.99
N HIS A 186 4.39 18.20 -0.27
CA HIS A 186 3.03 17.73 -0.53
C HIS A 186 2.59 17.95 -1.99
N ASP A 187 3.07 19.03 -2.62
CA ASP A 187 2.62 19.42 -3.95
C ASP A 187 3.48 18.83 -5.08
N SER A 188 4.54 18.08 -4.75
CA SER A 188 5.50 17.56 -5.73
C SER A 188 5.15 16.19 -6.32
N PHE A 189 4.23 15.44 -5.71
CA PHE A 189 3.84 14.11 -6.20
C PHE A 189 3.26 14.17 -7.63
N MET A 190 2.23 15.01 -7.82
CA MET A 190 1.52 15.10 -9.11
C MET A 190 2.43 15.60 -10.25
N PRO A 191 3.25 16.66 -10.07
CA PRO A 191 4.24 17.06 -11.06
C PRO A 191 5.23 15.95 -11.41
N ALA A 192 5.78 15.25 -10.41
CA ALA A 192 6.73 14.17 -10.65
C ALA A 192 6.09 13.01 -11.42
N TRP A 193 4.88 12.59 -11.02
CA TRP A 193 4.13 11.53 -11.69
C TRP A 193 3.79 11.90 -13.14
N ASN A 194 3.34 13.13 -13.38
CA ASN A 194 3.07 13.63 -14.73
C ASN A 194 4.32 13.69 -15.60
N THR A 195 5.49 13.99 -15.02
CA THR A 195 6.75 14.01 -15.78
C THR A 195 7.14 12.60 -16.22
N LEU A 196 6.92 11.59 -15.37
CA LEU A 196 7.13 10.19 -15.75
C LEU A 196 6.14 9.74 -16.83
N LEU A 197 4.86 10.08 -16.69
CA LEU A 197 3.83 9.80 -17.71
C LEU A 197 4.22 10.43 -19.05
N ALA A 198 4.60 11.71 -19.07
CA ALA A 198 4.96 12.40 -20.30
C ALA A 198 6.14 11.76 -21.04
N ARG A 199 7.10 11.16 -20.31
CA ARG A 199 8.27 10.53 -20.92
C ARG A 199 8.06 9.08 -21.29
N TYR A 200 7.45 8.29 -20.40
CA TYR A 200 7.40 6.83 -20.51
C TYR A 200 6.05 6.31 -21.01
N ASP A 201 4.96 7.06 -20.85
CA ASP A 201 3.61 6.68 -21.30
C ASP A 201 3.36 7.03 -22.77
N ASN A 202 4.39 6.89 -23.61
CA ASN A 202 4.28 7.09 -25.04
C ASN A 202 3.86 5.78 -25.71
N GLU A 203 2.56 5.63 -25.95
CA GLU A 203 1.96 4.42 -26.53
C GLU A 203 2.66 3.97 -27.82
N ARG A 204 3.03 4.91 -28.71
CA ARG A 204 3.71 4.57 -29.98
C ARG A 204 5.07 3.93 -29.74
N LEU A 205 5.82 4.46 -28.78
CA LEU A 205 7.15 3.94 -28.45
C LEU A 205 7.04 2.58 -27.75
N LEU A 206 6.08 2.44 -26.82
CA LEU A 206 5.79 1.15 -26.16
C LEU A 206 5.47 0.06 -27.19
N ILE A 207 4.62 0.37 -28.18
CA ILE A 207 4.30 -0.56 -29.27
C ILE A 207 5.55 -0.88 -30.10
N SER A 208 6.33 0.13 -30.48
CA SER A 208 7.57 -0.06 -31.27
C SER A 208 8.55 -0.99 -30.55
N THR A 209 8.76 -0.79 -29.25
CA THR A 209 9.65 -1.63 -28.43
C THR A 209 9.17 -3.08 -28.37
N GLN A 210 7.86 -3.32 -28.22
CA GLN A 210 7.34 -4.69 -28.22
C GLN A 210 7.43 -5.35 -29.61
N LEU A 211 7.21 -4.60 -30.69
CA LEU A 211 7.42 -5.09 -32.06
C LEU A 211 8.89 -5.41 -32.32
N GLU A 212 9.82 -4.55 -31.91
CA GLU A 212 11.26 -4.81 -32.02
C GLU A 212 11.66 -6.08 -31.27
N LYS A 213 11.12 -6.29 -30.05
CA LYS A 213 11.32 -7.53 -29.28
C LYS A 213 10.75 -8.76 -30.00
N LEU A 214 9.58 -8.63 -30.62
CA LEU A 214 8.96 -9.68 -31.42
C LEU A 214 9.84 -10.05 -32.62
N PHE A 215 10.23 -9.08 -33.45
CA PHE A 215 11.05 -9.29 -34.65
C PHE A 215 12.51 -9.66 -34.35
N SER A 216 13.00 -9.38 -33.15
CA SER A 216 14.33 -9.77 -32.68
C SER A 216 14.33 -11.04 -31.84
N ALA A 217 13.23 -11.81 -31.86
CA ALA A 217 13.11 -13.05 -31.09
C ALA A 217 14.23 -14.05 -31.43
N PRO A 218 14.68 -14.86 -30.45
CA PRO A 218 15.84 -15.73 -30.62
C PRO A 218 15.58 -16.81 -31.67
N LYS A 219 16.47 -16.91 -32.66
CA LYS A 219 16.40 -17.96 -33.68
C LYS A 219 16.77 -19.32 -33.09
N VAL A 220 15.98 -20.35 -33.41
CA VAL A 220 16.29 -21.73 -33.04
C VAL A 220 17.31 -22.28 -34.03
N ILE A 221 18.55 -22.48 -33.57
CA ILE A 221 19.67 -22.97 -34.37
C ILE A 221 19.89 -24.44 -34.07
N ASN A 222 19.97 -24.79 -32.78
CA ASN A 222 19.99 -26.16 -32.34
C ASN A 222 18.57 -26.51 -31.94
N ARG A 223 18.00 -27.59 -32.48
CA ARG A 223 16.64 -28.06 -32.19
C ARG A 223 16.51 -28.61 -30.76
N SER A 224 16.88 -27.79 -29.79
CA SER A 224 16.88 -28.08 -28.36
C SER A 224 15.61 -27.50 -27.74
N ALA A 225 15.05 -28.21 -26.77
CA ALA A 225 13.87 -27.75 -26.04
C ALA A 225 14.09 -26.37 -25.40
N ARG A 226 15.33 -26.04 -25.00
CA ARG A 226 15.69 -24.76 -24.40
C ARG A 226 15.53 -23.59 -25.39
N GLU A 227 16.03 -23.74 -26.62
CA GLU A 227 15.92 -22.70 -27.64
C GLU A 227 14.46 -22.51 -28.08
N TYR A 228 13.70 -23.59 -28.24
CA TYR A 228 12.26 -23.51 -28.52
C TYR A 228 11.48 -22.79 -27.41
N ASN A 229 11.73 -23.13 -26.14
CA ASN A 229 11.07 -22.46 -25.02
C ASN A 229 11.44 -20.98 -24.94
N ALA A 230 12.69 -20.62 -25.25
CA ALA A 230 13.12 -19.22 -25.25
C ALA A 230 12.43 -18.41 -26.36
N LEU A 231 12.31 -18.97 -27.57
CA LEU A 231 11.56 -18.35 -28.67
C LEU A 231 10.08 -18.19 -28.30
N LEU A 232 9.44 -19.27 -27.83
CA LEU A 232 8.03 -19.27 -27.49
C LEU A 232 7.71 -18.26 -26.39
N ASN A 233 8.52 -18.21 -25.32
CA ASN A 233 8.36 -17.23 -24.25
C ASN A 233 8.56 -15.80 -24.77
N SER A 234 9.57 -15.54 -25.60
CA SER A 234 9.83 -14.20 -26.15
C SER A 234 8.67 -13.70 -27.02
N VAL A 235 8.14 -14.57 -27.88
CA VAL A 235 7.01 -14.24 -28.76
C VAL A 235 5.74 -14.04 -27.94
N ALA A 236 5.45 -14.96 -27.01
CA ALA A 236 4.25 -14.87 -26.16
C ALA A 236 4.25 -13.62 -25.28
N GLU A 237 5.39 -13.26 -24.68
CA GLU A 237 5.54 -12.02 -23.90
C GLU A 237 5.24 -10.78 -24.75
N ALA A 238 5.81 -10.70 -25.96
CA ALA A 238 5.60 -9.56 -26.85
C ALA A 238 4.14 -9.46 -27.33
N LEU A 239 3.50 -10.59 -27.68
CA LEU A 239 2.09 -10.61 -28.09
C LEU A 239 1.16 -10.22 -26.94
N ASN A 240 1.38 -10.74 -25.73
CA ASN A 240 0.58 -10.39 -24.56
C ASN A 240 0.70 -8.89 -24.23
N ALA A 241 1.91 -8.32 -24.35
CA ALA A 241 2.13 -6.89 -24.14
C ALA A 241 1.48 -6.03 -25.24
N LEU A 242 1.49 -6.48 -26.49
CA LEU A 242 0.79 -5.79 -27.58
C LEU A 242 -0.73 -5.87 -27.41
N GLU A 243 -1.27 -7.01 -26.94
CA GLU A 243 -2.70 -7.15 -26.63
C GLU A 243 -3.13 -6.21 -25.50
N SER A 244 -2.34 -6.09 -24.42
CA SER A 244 -2.64 -5.16 -23.32
C SER A 244 -2.58 -3.69 -23.75
N LEU A 245 -1.78 -3.38 -24.78
CA LEU A 245 -1.76 -2.07 -25.47
C LEU A 245 -2.88 -1.93 -26.52
N GLY A 246 -3.85 -2.85 -26.56
CA GLY A 246 -5.02 -2.78 -27.42
C GLY A 246 -4.77 -3.17 -28.89
N ARG A 247 -3.67 -3.86 -29.20
CA ARG A 247 -3.36 -4.29 -30.57
C ARG A 247 -4.03 -5.62 -30.91
N PRO A 248 -4.59 -5.77 -32.14
CA PRO A 248 -5.36 -6.95 -32.53
C PRO A 248 -4.44 -8.12 -32.93
N VAL A 249 -3.70 -8.68 -31.97
CA VAL A 249 -2.68 -9.72 -32.22
C VAL A 249 -3.23 -11.12 -32.46
N LYS A 250 -4.51 -11.38 -32.10
CA LYS A 250 -5.15 -12.72 -32.18
C LYS A 250 -5.28 -13.30 -33.59
N GLN A 251 -5.03 -12.50 -34.62
CA GLN A 251 -5.14 -12.90 -36.02
C GLN A 251 -3.78 -12.97 -36.70
N TRP A 252 -2.69 -12.88 -35.94
CA TRP A 252 -1.33 -12.77 -36.51
C TRP A 252 -0.66 -14.13 -36.72
N ASP A 253 -1.32 -15.24 -36.42
CA ASP A 253 -0.74 -16.59 -36.46
C ASP A 253 0.00 -16.87 -37.78
N ASP A 254 -0.63 -16.57 -38.92
CA ASP A 254 -0.03 -16.79 -40.24
C ASP A 254 1.25 -15.97 -40.47
N MET A 255 1.30 -14.73 -39.97
CA MET A 255 2.46 -13.85 -40.10
C MET A 255 3.59 -14.28 -39.16
N LEU A 256 3.25 -14.80 -37.97
CA LEU A 256 4.22 -15.23 -36.96
C LEU A 256 4.98 -16.50 -37.37
N VAL A 257 4.41 -17.34 -38.23
CA VAL A 257 5.12 -18.50 -38.80
C VAL A 257 6.32 -18.09 -39.66
N HIS A 258 6.34 -16.84 -40.15
CA HIS A 258 7.39 -16.31 -41.02
C HIS A 258 8.46 -15.49 -40.29
N LEU A 259 8.34 -15.31 -38.97
CA LEU A 259 9.39 -14.75 -38.12
C LEU A 259 10.51 -15.77 -37.85
#